data_AF-A0A2K0UA02-F1
#
_entry.id   AF-A0A2K0UA02-F1
#
_cell.length_a   1.000
_cell.length_b   1.000
_cell.length_c   1.000
_cell.angle_alpha   90.00
_cell.angle_beta   90.00
_cell.angle_gamma   90.00
#
_symmetry.space_group_name_H-M   'P 1'
#
loop_
_entity.id
_entity.type
_entity.pdbx_description
1 polymer ?
#
loop_
_entity_poly.entity_id
_entity_poly.type
_entity_poly.pdbx_seq_one_letter_code
_entity_poly.pdbx_strand_id
1 'polypeptide(L)'
;MNQGDKAFFYHSNCKEPGIAGIMEIVKEYSEDSKSTLALSSRFMQMTNTISLRLPESARRPGTPYYDPQSSKDNVRWSLVHVEFRKKFAVPIGLKELRELGKPGGPLENMQMLKQGRLSVSRVSADEWKALCEIADKKAEEAGLKHETTKLTR
;
A
#
# COMPACT_ATOMS: atom_id res chain seq x y z
N MET A 1 -0.40 12.64 -3.53
CA MET A 1 -0.06 11.46 -4.33
C MET A 1 -0.69 11.68 -5.67
N ASN A 2 0.13 11.66 -6.71
CA ASN A 2 -0.29 11.91 -8.08
C ASN A 2 -0.58 10.59 -8.77
N GLN A 3 -1.40 10.64 -9.81
CA GLN A 3 -1.64 9.47 -10.64
C GLN A 3 -0.32 8.98 -11.26
N GLY A 4 -0.06 7.67 -11.17
CA GLY A 4 1.18 7.03 -11.64
C GLY A 4 2.29 6.92 -10.59
N ASP A 5 2.12 7.53 -9.41
CA ASP A 5 3.03 7.30 -8.28
C ASP A 5 3.02 5.82 -7.88
N LYS A 6 4.17 5.29 -7.48
CA LYS A 6 4.29 3.93 -6.96
C LYS A 6 4.41 3.95 -5.45
N ALA A 7 3.90 2.91 -4.79
CA ALA A 7 4.00 2.72 -3.36
C ALA A 7 4.23 1.25 -3.02
N PHE A 8 4.86 1.00 -1.88
CA PHE A 8 5.02 -0.36 -1.36
C PHE A 8 3.77 -0.82 -0.61
N PHE A 9 3.35 -2.05 -0.83
CA PHE A 9 2.27 -2.69 -0.10
C PHE A 9 2.85 -3.38 1.14
N TYR A 10 2.50 -2.88 2.33
CA TYR A 10 3.04 -3.34 3.61
C TYR A 10 1.96 -4.06 4.43
N HIS A 11 2.25 -5.30 4.85
CA HIS A 11 1.42 -6.01 5.80
C HIS A 11 1.81 -5.59 7.23
N SER A 12 0.93 -4.82 7.87
CA SER A 12 0.99 -4.52 9.30
C SER A 12 0.13 -5.51 10.09
N ASN A 13 0.42 -5.66 11.39
CA ASN A 13 -0.39 -6.45 12.33
C ASN A 13 -0.68 -7.91 11.87
N CYS A 14 0.35 -8.61 11.40
CA CYS A 14 0.28 -10.03 11.05
C CYS A 14 1.46 -10.79 11.69
N LYS A 15 1.48 -12.12 11.54
CA LYS A 15 2.56 -12.97 12.07
C LYS A 15 3.94 -12.58 11.49
N GLU A 16 3.96 -12.18 10.23
CA GLU A 16 5.17 -11.85 9.48
C GLU A 16 5.02 -10.46 8.82
N PRO A 17 5.18 -9.36 9.59
CA PRO A 17 5.02 -8.02 9.06
C PRO A 17 6.15 -7.68 8.09
N GLY A 18 5.82 -7.01 6.99
CA GLY A 18 6.79 -6.73 5.92
C GLY A 18 6.18 -6.19 4.63
N ILE A 19 7.06 -5.83 3.69
CA ILE A 19 6.68 -5.39 2.35
C ILE A 19 6.40 -6.63 1.49
N ALA A 20 5.18 -6.72 0.98
CA ALA A 20 4.71 -7.85 0.18
C ALA A 20 4.69 -7.55 -1.33
N GLY A 21 4.76 -6.29 -1.74
CA GLY A 21 4.70 -5.93 -3.15
C GLY A 21 4.68 -4.44 -3.43
N ILE A 22 4.33 -4.10 -4.66
CA ILE A 22 4.22 -2.74 -5.20
C ILE A 22 2.80 -2.50 -5.70
N MET A 23 2.27 -1.35 -5.34
CA MET A 23 1.03 -0.78 -5.83
C MET A 23 1.31 0.52 -6.58
N GLU A 24 0.36 0.92 -7.44
CA GLU A 24 0.38 2.16 -8.20
C GLU A 24 -0.87 2.97 -7.87
N ILE A 25 -0.70 4.29 -7.75
CA ILE A 25 -1.80 5.24 -7.57
C ILE A 25 -2.48 5.43 -8.93
N VAL A 26 -3.72 4.96 -9.07
CA VAL A 26 -4.46 5.05 -10.33
C VAL A 26 -5.40 6.23 -10.40
N LYS A 27 -5.69 6.85 -9.25
CA LYS A 27 -6.45 8.09 -9.17
C LYS A 27 -5.95 8.92 -7.99
N GLU A 28 -5.85 10.21 -8.23
CA GLU A 28 -5.52 11.21 -7.21
C GLU A 28 -6.56 11.22 -6.07
N TYR A 29 -6.27 12.03 -5.06
CA TYR A 29 -7.10 12.12 -3.87
C TYR A 29 -8.57 12.42 -4.23
N SER A 30 -9.47 11.70 -3.60
CA SER A 30 -10.90 11.97 -3.60
C SER A 30 -11.36 12.09 -2.18
N GLU A 31 -12.16 13.12 -1.89
CA GLU A 31 -12.87 13.24 -0.63
C GLU A 31 -13.68 11.97 -0.34
N ASP A 32 -13.76 11.58 0.94
CA ASP A 32 -14.67 10.51 1.40
C ASP A 32 -16.14 11.00 1.41
N SER A 33 -16.57 11.58 0.28
CA SER A 33 -17.81 12.34 0.14
C SER A 33 -18.95 11.51 -0.46
N LYS A 34 -18.69 10.31 -0.98
CA LYS A 34 -19.71 9.36 -1.42
C LYS A 34 -19.22 7.94 -1.17
N SER A 35 -20.09 7.06 -0.70
CA SER A 35 -19.93 5.62 -0.91
C SER A 35 -19.80 5.42 -2.42
N THR A 36 -18.58 5.37 -2.93
CA THR A 36 -18.37 5.23 -4.37
C THR A 36 -18.92 3.87 -4.75
N LEU A 37 -20.02 3.96 -5.50
CA LEU A 37 -20.80 2.95 -6.20
C LEU A 37 -20.17 1.57 -6.23
N ALA A 38 -20.99 0.59 -5.86
CA ALA A 38 -20.88 -0.80 -6.27
C ALA A 38 -20.13 -0.94 -7.59
N LEU A 39 -18.92 -1.49 -7.55
CA LEU A 39 -18.40 -2.20 -8.69
C LEU A 39 -19.45 -3.26 -9.00
N SER A 40 -20.05 -3.12 -10.18
CA SER A 40 -21.15 -3.96 -10.63
C SER A 40 -20.85 -5.43 -10.34
N SER A 41 -21.87 -6.16 -9.90
CA SER A 41 -21.89 -7.60 -9.64
C SER A 41 -21.42 -8.48 -10.82
N ARG A 42 -21.01 -7.88 -11.95
CA ARG A 42 -20.49 -8.54 -13.15
C ARG A 42 -18.96 -8.53 -13.27
N PHE A 43 -18.27 -7.75 -12.44
CA PHE A 43 -16.80 -7.65 -12.43
C PHE A 43 -16.16 -8.46 -11.28
N MET A 44 -16.88 -9.44 -10.75
CA MET A 44 -16.56 -10.13 -9.50
C MET A 44 -15.94 -11.53 -9.69
N GLN A 45 -15.52 -11.89 -10.91
CA GLN A 45 -15.03 -13.25 -11.20
C GLN A 45 -13.66 -13.38 -11.88
N MET A 46 -12.93 -12.30 -12.19
CA MET A 46 -11.71 -12.44 -13.02
C MET A 46 -10.48 -11.63 -12.62
N THR A 47 -10.37 -11.14 -11.38
CA THR A 47 -9.13 -10.51 -10.96
C THR A 47 -8.67 -11.00 -9.60
N ASN A 48 -7.38 -11.38 -9.51
CA ASN A 48 -6.60 -11.46 -8.27
C ASN A 48 -6.39 -10.04 -7.67
N THR A 49 -7.45 -9.21 -7.69
CA THR A 49 -7.48 -7.93 -7.01
C THR A 49 -7.77 -8.27 -5.55
N ILE A 50 -6.80 -8.03 -4.68
CA ILE A 50 -7.06 -7.92 -3.24
C ILE A 50 -8.06 -6.77 -3.11
N SER A 51 -9.34 -7.12 -3.03
CA SER A 51 -10.40 -6.19 -2.71
C SER A 51 -10.22 -5.84 -1.24
N LEU A 52 -9.33 -4.88 -0.95
CA LEU A 52 -9.44 -4.09 0.26
C LEU A 52 -10.87 -3.55 0.20
N ARG A 53 -11.75 -4.14 1.02
CA ARG A 53 -13.14 -3.72 1.17
C ARG A 53 -13.07 -2.20 1.32
N LEU A 54 -13.55 -1.46 0.31
CA LEU A 54 -13.51 0.00 0.32
C LEU A 54 -13.99 0.41 1.72
N PRO A 55 -13.18 1.16 2.51
CA PRO A 55 -13.59 1.52 3.84
C PRO A 55 -14.95 2.21 3.69
N GLU A 56 -15.96 1.65 4.34
CA GLU A 56 -17.26 2.30 4.39
C GLU A 56 -17.02 3.71 4.93
N SER A 57 -17.60 4.70 4.24
CA SER A 57 -17.29 6.12 4.45
C SER A 57 -17.26 6.48 5.93
N ALA A 58 -16.26 7.28 6.33
CA ALA A 58 -16.08 7.79 7.69
C ALA A 58 -17.29 8.61 8.18
N ARG A 59 -18.27 8.91 7.33
CA ARG A 59 -19.51 9.62 7.70
C ARG A 59 -20.67 8.69 8.05
N ARG A 60 -20.51 7.37 7.92
CA ARG A 60 -21.57 6.39 8.21
C ARG A 60 -21.41 5.84 9.63
N PRO A 61 -22.39 6.08 10.52
CA PRO A 61 -22.43 5.43 11.83
C PRO A 61 -22.43 3.91 11.68
N GLY A 62 -21.74 3.21 12.59
CA GLY A 62 -21.66 1.74 12.59
C GLY A 62 -20.51 1.16 11.76
N THR A 63 -19.73 2.00 11.06
CA THR A 63 -18.51 1.57 10.37
C THR A 63 -17.30 1.64 11.32
N PRO A 64 -16.28 0.77 11.16
CA PRO A 64 -15.07 0.84 11.98
C PRO A 64 -14.28 2.16 11.88
N TYR A 65 -14.53 2.94 10.84
CA TYR A 65 -13.82 4.18 10.51
C TYR A 65 -14.71 5.42 10.65
N TYR A 66 -15.86 5.30 11.31
CA TYR A 66 -16.79 6.41 11.52
C TYR A 66 -16.15 7.53 12.36
N ASP A 67 -16.20 8.75 11.84
CA ASP A 67 -15.83 9.99 12.49
C ASP A 67 -17.06 10.92 12.58
N PRO A 68 -17.64 11.12 13.78
CA PRO A 68 -18.81 11.99 13.95
C PRO A 68 -18.53 13.46 13.63
N GLN A 69 -17.27 13.87 13.53
CA GLN A 69 -16.89 15.24 13.17
C GLN A 69 -16.75 15.44 11.65
N SER A 70 -16.80 14.37 10.86
CA SER A 70 -16.80 14.44 9.40
C SER A 70 -18.23 14.66 8.92
N SER A 71 -18.50 15.82 8.30
CA SER A 71 -19.83 16.16 7.76
C SER A 71 -19.79 16.29 6.24
N LYS A 72 -20.94 16.63 5.61
CA LYS A 72 -20.96 16.90 4.16
C LYS A 72 -20.23 18.19 3.81
N ASP A 73 -20.32 19.19 4.69
CA ASP A 73 -19.74 20.52 4.48
C ASP A 73 -18.30 20.63 5.02
N ASN A 74 -17.87 19.66 5.84
CA ASN A 74 -16.52 19.56 6.38
C ASN A 74 -15.99 18.13 6.25
N VAL A 75 -15.48 17.80 5.05
CA VAL A 75 -14.91 16.48 4.78
C VAL A 75 -13.48 16.42 5.32
N ARG A 76 -13.28 15.69 6.42
CA ARG A 76 -11.97 15.57 7.07
C ARG A 76 -11.06 14.51 6.45
N TRP A 77 -11.64 13.56 5.72
CA TRP A 77 -10.96 12.36 5.25
C TRP A 77 -10.84 12.35 3.73
N SER A 78 -9.64 12.01 3.25
CA SER A 78 -9.33 11.85 1.83
C SER A 78 -8.90 10.42 1.55
N LEU A 79 -9.33 9.90 0.42
CA LEU A 79 -9.01 8.56 -0.09
C LEU A 79 -8.16 8.68 -1.34
N VAL A 80 -7.28 7.72 -1.57
CA VAL A 80 -6.54 7.56 -2.84
C VAL A 80 -6.89 6.21 -3.42
N HIS A 81 -6.90 6.10 -4.75
CA HIS A 81 -7.22 4.84 -5.42
C HIS A 81 -5.92 4.19 -5.86
N VAL A 82 -5.74 2.94 -5.45
CA VAL A 82 -4.53 2.18 -5.71
C VAL A 82 -4.86 0.87 -6.40
N GLU A 83 -3.99 0.45 -7.29
CA GLU A 83 -4.02 -0.88 -7.89
C GLU A 83 -2.75 -1.64 -7.56
N PHE A 84 -2.91 -2.93 -7.32
CA PHE A 84 -1.78 -3.81 -7.07
C PHE A 84 -1.10 -4.18 -8.39
N ARG A 85 0.23 -3.99 -8.50
CA ARG A 85 0.98 -4.18 -9.75
C ARG A 85 2.00 -5.32 -9.69
N LYS A 86 2.75 -5.45 -8.60
CA LYS A 86 3.79 -6.49 -8.44
C LYS A 86 3.70 -7.11 -7.06
N LYS A 87 3.67 -8.44 -6.98
CA LYS A 87 3.87 -9.19 -5.74
C LYS A 87 5.31 -9.64 -5.65
N PHE A 88 5.91 -9.45 -4.49
CA PHE A 88 7.24 -9.99 -4.23
C PHE A 88 7.15 -11.49 -4.01
N ALA A 89 8.08 -12.24 -4.61
CA ALA A 89 8.13 -13.69 -4.45
C ALA A 89 8.44 -14.05 -2.99
N VAL A 90 9.34 -13.27 -2.39
CA VAL A 90 9.69 -13.33 -0.97
C VAL A 90 9.45 -11.94 -0.38
N PRO A 91 8.57 -11.80 0.64
CA PRO A 91 8.36 -10.51 1.28
C PRO A 91 9.62 -10.04 2.04
N ILE A 92 9.80 -8.72 2.11
CA ILE A 92 10.88 -8.10 2.90
C ILE A 92 10.35 -7.90 4.32
N GLY A 93 10.89 -8.65 5.27
CA GLY A 93 10.39 -8.68 6.65
C GLY A 93 10.78 -7.43 7.46
N LEU A 94 10.00 -7.11 8.50
CA LEU A 94 10.27 -5.96 9.37
C LEU A 94 11.65 -6.03 10.05
N LYS A 95 12.11 -7.23 10.44
CA LYS A 95 13.44 -7.39 11.06
C LYS A 95 14.54 -6.93 10.11
N GLU A 96 14.45 -7.31 8.85
CA GLU A 96 15.39 -6.92 7.80
C GLU A 96 15.32 -5.42 7.50
N LEU A 97 14.10 -4.85 7.41
CA LEU A 97 13.94 -3.41 7.25
C LEU A 97 14.59 -2.62 8.40
N ARG A 98 14.46 -3.12 9.64
CA ARG A 98 15.10 -2.51 10.82
C ARG A 98 16.62 -2.60 10.78
N GLU A 99 17.18 -3.71 10.29
CA GLU A 99 18.63 -3.85 10.09
C GLU A 99 19.15 -2.88 9.02
N LEU A 100 18.44 -2.76 7.90
CA LEU A 100 18.74 -1.80 6.83
C LEU A 100 18.56 -0.33 7.25
N GLY A 101 17.77 -0.10 8.30
CA GLY A 101 17.53 1.22 8.89
C GLY A 101 18.50 1.60 10.01
N LYS A 102 19.50 0.77 10.33
CA LYS A 102 20.57 1.15 11.27
C LYS A 102 21.41 2.30 10.70
N PRO A 103 22.11 3.09 11.54
CA PRO A 103 22.96 4.18 11.08
C PRO A 103 23.98 3.69 10.04
N GLY A 104 24.09 4.39 8.90
CA GLY A 104 24.92 3.99 7.76
C GLY A 104 24.26 2.96 6.82
N GLY A 105 23.02 2.55 7.10
CA GLY A 105 22.23 1.67 6.24
C GLY A 105 21.45 2.42 5.15
N PRO A 106 21.03 1.73 4.07
CA PRO A 106 20.33 2.37 2.95
C PRO A 106 18.95 2.92 3.33
N LEU A 107 18.36 2.48 4.45
CA LEU A 107 17.05 2.91 4.94
C LEU A 107 17.14 3.74 6.22
N GLU A 108 18.32 4.27 6.56
CA GLU A 108 18.54 5.08 7.77
C GLU A 108 17.53 6.23 7.89
N ASN A 109 17.15 6.83 6.77
CA ASN A 109 16.23 7.96 6.71
C ASN A 109 14.77 7.62 6.47
N MET A 110 14.44 6.33 6.40
CA MET A 110 13.11 5.88 6.04
C MET A 110 12.09 6.29 7.12
N GLN A 111 11.11 7.11 6.73
CA GLN A 111 10.15 7.72 7.64
C GLN A 111 9.34 6.68 8.43
N MET A 112 9.00 5.56 7.80
CA MET A 112 8.26 4.45 8.44
C MET A 112 9.00 3.84 9.65
N LEU A 113 10.34 3.75 9.58
CA LEU A 113 11.15 3.18 10.67
C LEU A 113 11.33 4.17 11.83
N LYS A 114 11.37 5.47 11.52
CA LYS A 114 11.48 6.54 12.53
C LYS A 114 10.15 6.82 13.24
N GLN A 115 9.03 6.73 12.52
CA GLN A 115 7.69 7.07 13.02
C GLN A 115 6.79 5.83 13.06
N GLY A 116 6.83 5.08 14.17
CA GLY A 116 6.20 3.76 14.28
C GLY A 116 4.66 3.70 14.19
N ARG A 117 3.95 4.83 14.10
CA ARG A 117 2.48 4.89 13.97
C ARG A 117 2.01 5.47 12.63
N LEU A 118 2.92 5.74 11.71
CA LEU A 118 2.58 6.31 10.42
C LEU A 118 2.27 5.19 9.41
N SER A 119 1.02 5.11 8.96
CA SER A 119 0.57 4.11 7.99
C SER A 119 0.90 4.47 6.54
N VAL A 120 1.06 5.76 6.25
CA VAL A 120 1.41 6.29 4.92
C VAL A 120 2.64 7.17 5.06
N SER A 121 3.73 6.76 4.47
CA SER A 121 5.03 7.44 4.57
C SER A 121 5.61 7.70 3.18
N ARG A 122 6.42 8.75 3.08
CA ARG A 122 7.21 8.97 1.86
C ARG A 122 8.42 8.05 1.86
N VAL A 123 8.80 7.62 0.67
CA VAL A 123 10.01 6.82 0.42
C VAL A 123 10.85 7.61 -0.60
N SER A 124 12.14 7.77 -0.31
CA SER A 124 13.05 8.46 -1.22
C SER A 124 13.38 7.58 -2.45
N ALA A 125 13.94 8.18 -3.51
CA ALA A 125 14.33 7.42 -4.71
C ALA A 125 15.43 6.38 -4.40
N ASP A 126 16.36 6.73 -3.51
CA ASP A 126 17.47 5.85 -3.10
C ASP A 126 16.96 4.68 -2.26
N GLU A 127 16.06 4.95 -1.30
CA GLU A 127 15.40 3.92 -0.49
C GLU A 127 14.57 2.98 -1.36
N TRP A 128 13.83 3.54 -2.34
CA TRP A 128 13.05 2.77 -3.29
C TRP A 128 13.92 1.80 -4.09
N LYS A 129 15.02 2.31 -4.64
CA LYS A 129 15.96 1.51 -5.43
C LYS A 129 16.55 0.38 -4.59
N ALA A 130 17.01 0.68 -3.37
CA ALA A 130 17.58 -0.32 -2.47
C ALA A 130 16.56 -1.44 -2.13
N LEU A 131 15.31 -1.08 -1.85
CA LEU A 131 14.26 -2.07 -1.56
C LEU A 131 13.91 -2.93 -2.78
N CYS A 132 13.89 -2.35 -3.98
CA CYS A 132 13.71 -3.12 -5.21
C CYS A 132 14.85 -4.10 -5.46
N GLU A 133 16.11 -3.67 -5.31
CA GLU A 133 17.29 -4.54 -5.48
C GLU A 133 17.28 -5.71 -4.49
N ILE A 134 16.89 -5.45 -3.23
CA ILE A 134 16.75 -6.51 -2.22
C ILE A 134 15.62 -7.47 -2.57
N ALA A 135 14.46 -6.96 -3.03
CA ALA A 135 13.35 -7.80 -3.45
C ALA A 135 13.74 -8.72 -4.62
N ASP A 136 14.44 -8.17 -5.61
CA ASP A 136 14.87 -8.92 -6.80
C ASP A 136 15.94 -9.96 -6.41
N LYS A 137 16.93 -9.60 -5.59
CA LYS A 137 17.94 -10.55 -5.06
C LYS A 137 17.31 -11.72 -4.30
N LYS A 138 16.32 -11.46 -3.45
CA LYS A 138 15.61 -12.52 -2.71
C LYS A 138 14.81 -13.44 -3.63
N ALA A 139 14.26 -12.90 -4.72
CA ALA A 139 13.57 -13.70 -5.71
C ALA A 139 14.57 -14.63 -6.43
N GLU A 140 15.75 -14.13 -6.80
CA GLU A 140 16.83 -14.92 -7.40
C GLU A 140 17.33 -16.02 -6.44
N GLU A 141 17.60 -15.69 -5.18
CA GLU A 141 18.04 -16.64 -4.15
C GLU A 141 17.00 -17.76 -3.91
N ALA A 142 15.71 -17.44 -4.00
CA ALA A 142 14.63 -18.42 -3.89
C ALA A 142 14.36 -19.17 -5.21
N GLY A 143 14.99 -18.78 -6.32
CA GLY A 143 14.69 -19.32 -7.65
C GLY A 143 13.26 -19.01 -8.14
N LEU A 144 12.62 -17.98 -7.57
CA LEU A 144 11.23 -17.60 -7.85
C LEU A 144 11.18 -16.32 -8.68
N LYS A 145 10.10 -16.15 -9.45
CA LYS A 145 9.83 -14.91 -10.18
C LYS A 145 8.73 -14.12 -9.49
N HIS A 146 8.85 -12.79 -9.54
CA HIS A 146 7.79 -11.90 -9.07
C HIS A 146 6.50 -12.09 -9.86
N GLU A 147 5.37 -12.21 -9.17
CA GLU A 147 4.07 -12.19 -9.83
C GLU A 147 3.76 -10.75 -10.23
N THR A 148 3.68 -10.48 -11.53
CA THR A 148 3.26 -9.18 -12.04
C THR A 148 1.84 -9.30 -12.56
N THR A 149 0.92 -8.52 -12.01
CA THR A 149 -0.44 -8.46 -12.53
C THR A 149 -0.40 -7.70 -13.85
N LYS A 150 -0.44 -8.43 -14.98
CA LYS A 150 -0.64 -7.78 -16.28
C LYS A 150 -2.05 -7.20 -16.29
N LEU A 151 -2.14 -5.87 -16.33
CA LEU A 151 -3.38 -5.20 -16.71
C LEU A 151 -3.66 -5.53 -18.17
N THR A 152 -4.52 -6.51 -18.41
CA THR A 152 -5.29 -6.55 -19.66
C THR A 152 -6.14 -5.28 -19.69
N ARG A 153 -5.67 -4.30 -20.45
CA ARG A 153 -6.42 -3.09 -20.82
C ARG A 153 -7.63 -3.44 -21.66
#